data_AF-F4G7M5-F1
#
_entry.id   AF-F4G7M5-F1
#
_cell.length_a   1.000
_cell.length_b   1.000
_cell.length_c   1.000
_cell.angle_alpha   90.00
_cell.angle_beta   90.00
_cell.angle_gamma   90.00
#
_symmetry.space_group_name_H-M   'P 1'
#
loop_
_entity.id
_entity.type
_entity.pdbx_description
1 polymer ?
#
loop_
_entity_poly.entity_id
_entity_poly.type
_entity_poly.pdbx_seq_one_letter_code
_entity_poly.pdbx_strand_id
1 'polypeptide(L)'
;MSNHRRMEKYTVTLSQKEREQLQAMLRKGSHASQKVLNALILLNCDEAVGGAGQQRSSQQIADVLHVSARKIDRVKRRFVEEGFALALGGGRYPENYERLVDGDLEAHLVALSCSEPPSGRARWTLKLLADKAVELNYVAAKRITLVMDNQNTNTAASLYEAFEPRQAKALWDRFEFVYTPKHGSWLNMAEIELNVMIGQCLDRRLDCIDKVSREVAAWQHQRDQLNAKVDWQFTCADARIKLKRLYPTFDR
;
A
#
# COMPACT_ATOMS: atom_id res chain seq x y z
N MET A 1 36.90 -13.59 8.09
CA MET A 1 36.26 -12.26 8.19
C MET A 1 34.89 -12.36 7.54
N SER A 2 33.87 -12.70 8.32
CA SER A 2 32.52 -12.93 7.79
C SER A 2 31.83 -11.60 7.57
N ASN A 3 31.62 -11.26 6.30
CA ASN A 3 30.94 -10.05 5.85
C ASN A 3 29.44 -10.18 6.18
N HIS A 4 29.03 -9.73 7.36
CA HIS A 4 27.62 -9.65 7.73
C HIS A 4 26.95 -8.59 6.85
N ARG A 5 26.37 -9.03 5.73
CA ARG A 5 25.51 -8.22 4.87
C ARG A 5 24.29 -7.82 5.68
N ARG A 6 24.34 -6.65 6.31
CA ARG A 6 23.21 -6.04 7.01
C ARG A 6 22.10 -5.89 5.97
N MET A 7 20.99 -6.62 6.11
CA MET A 7 19.84 -6.46 5.21
C MET A 7 19.37 -5.00 5.30
N GLU A 8 19.55 -4.24 4.24
CA GLU A 8 19.02 -2.88 4.18
C GLU A 8 17.49 -2.99 4.08
N LYS A 9 16.77 -2.47 5.08
CA LYS A 9 15.31 -2.60 5.23
C LYS A 9 14.49 -2.07 4.04
N TYR A 10 15.07 -1.19 3.22
CA TYR A 10 14.40 -0.54 2.10
C TYR A 10 15.26 -0.66 0.84
N THR A 11 14.78 -1.40 -0.16
CA THR A 11 15.43 -1.56 -1.48
C THR A 11 14.74 -0.66 -2.51
N VAL A 12 15.53 0.02 -3.36
CA VAL A 12 15.00 0.87 -4.43
C VAL A 12 15.07 0.11 -5.75
N THR A 13 13.94 -0.02 -6.43
CA THR A 13 13.83 -0.63 -7.76
C THR A 13 13.01 0.30 -8.64
N LEU A 14 13.65 0.94 -9.61
CA LEU A 14 12.98 1.88 -10.51
C LEU A 14 12.41 1.15 -11.72
N SER A 15 11.19 1.50 -12.09
CA SER A 15 10.66 1.16 -13.42
C SER A 15 11.43 1.92 -14.50
N GLN A 16 11.33 1.43 -15.75
CA GLN A 16 11.95 2.07 -16.90
C GLN A 16 11.47 3.54 -17.07
N LYS A 17 10.17 3.77 -16.88
CA LYS A 17 9.56 5.11 -16.96
C LYS A 17 10.07 6.06 -15.86
N GLU A 18 10.16 5.58 -14.62
CA GLU A 18 10.70 6.39 -13.50
C GLU A 18 12.18 6.74 -13.76
N ARG A 19 12.98 5.78 -14.23
CA ARG A 19 14.38 6.00 -14.57
C ARG A 19 14.54 7.05 -15.67
N GLU A 20 13.77 6.94 -16.74
CA GLU A 20 13.75 7.92 -17.84
C GLU A 20 13.33 9.31 -17.33
N GLN A 21 12.33 9.39 -16.45
CA GLN A 21 11.91 10.64 -15.83
C GLN A 21 13.02 11.27 -14.99
N LEU A 22 13.73 10.49 -14.16
CA LEU A 22 14.85 10.99 -13.36
C LEU A 22 16.00 11.45 -14.27
N GLN A 23 16.36 10.68 -15.29
CA GLN A 23 17.44 11.05 -16.22
C GLN A 23 17.09 12.31 -17.04
N ALA A 24 15.85 12.44 -17.50
CA ALA A 24 15.38 13.63 -18.20
C ALA A 24 15.39 14.88 -17.28
N MET A 25 15.02 14.71 -16.01
CA MET A 25 15.08 15.76 -14.99
C MET A 25 16.51 16.28 -14.80
N LEU A 26 17.50 15.38 -14.73
CA LEU A 26 18.91 15.76 -14.57
C LEU A 26 19.48 16.49 -15.80
N ARG A 27 18.98 16.19 -17.01
CA ARG A 27 19.43 16.85 -18.26
C ARG A 27 18.89 18.26 -18.44
N LYS A 28 17.68 18.57 -17.96
CA LYS A 28 17.00 19.86 -18.20
C LYS A 28 17.44 21.01 -17.29
N GLY A 29 18.21 20.75 -16.24
CA GLY A 29 18.96 21.78 -15.49
C GLY A 29 18.16 22.79 -14.65
N SER A 30 16.82 22.76 -14.63
CA SER A 30 15.99 23.71 -13.87
C SER A 30 15.03 23.01 -12.91
N HIS A 31 15.54 22.61 -11.75
CA HIS A 31 14.76 21.99 -10.67
C HIS A 31 15.30 22.41 -9.31
N ALA A 32 14.45 22.39 -8.28
CA ALA A 32 14.87 22.63 -6.90
C ALA A 32 16.01 21.67 -6.50
N SER A 33 17.07 22.20 -5.89
CA SER A 33 18.29 21.44 -5.58
C SER A 33 18.03 20.16 -4.79
N GLN A 34 17.02 20.18 -3.91
CA GLN A 34 16.62 19.01 -3.13
C GLN A 34 15.98 17.89 -3.97
N LYS A 35 15.24 18.26 -5.03
CA LYS A 35 14.59 17.33 -5.95
C LYS A 35 15.61 16.63 -6.85
N VAL A 36 16.60 17.39 -7.34
CA VAL A 36 17.76 16.87 -8.09
C VAL A 36 18.56 15.89 -7.23
N LEU A 37 18.82 16.25 -5.97
CA LEU A 37 19.56 15.39 -5.04
C LEU A 37 18.81 14.10 -4.73
N ASN A 38 17.49 14.15 -4.50
CA ASN A 38 16.68 12.94 -4.29
C ASN A 38 16.65 12.06 -5.55
N ALA A 39 16.60 12.66 -6.75
CA ALA A 39 16.68 11.93 -8.02
C ALA A 39 18.01 11.18 -8.16
N LEU A 40 19.14 11.84 -7.85
CA LEU A 40 20.47 11.22 -7.87
C LEU A 40 20.59 10.09 -6.84
N ILE A 41 20.02 10.26 -5.66
CA ILE A 41 19.98 9.19 -4.63
C ILE A 41 19.23 7.97 -5.19
N LEU A 42 18.01 8.15 -5.72
CA LEU A 42 17.21 7.03 -6.24
C LEU A 42 17.90 6.30 -7.40
N LEU A 43 18.55 7.02 -8.32
CA LEU A 43 19.31 6.41 -9.42
C LEU A 43 20.52 5.61 -8.94
N ASN A 44 21.23 6.09 -7.91
CA ASN A 44 22.38 5.38 -7.35
C ASN A 44 21.97 4.19 -6.47
N CYS A 45 20.75 4.19 -5.94
CA CYS A 45 20.18 3.10 -5.16
C CYS A 45 19.41 2.08 -6.03
N ASP A 46 19.20 2.33 -7.33
CA ASP A 46 18.37 1.50 -8.20
C ASP A 46 18.98 0.11 -8.44
N GLU A 47 18.37 -0.92 -7.85
CA GLU A 47 18.83 -2.30 -7.95
C GLU A 47 18.40 -2.99 -9.25
N ALA A 48 17.47 -2.40 -10.03
CA ALA A 48 16.97 -3.01 -11.28
C ALA A 48 18.03 -3.11 -12.40
N VAL A 49 19.16 -2.41 -12.28
CA VAL A 49 20.25 -2.37 -13.28
C VAL A 49 21.42 -3.29 -12.89
N GLY A 50 21.43 -3.86 -11.68
CA GLY A 50 22.56 -4.59 -11.12
C GLY A 50 22.69 -6.03 -11.63
N GLY A 51 23.23 -6.22 -12.84
CA GLY A 51 23.85 -7.50 -13.20
C GLY A 51 25.17 -7.66 -12.47
N ALA A 52 25.26 -8.56 -11.49
CA ALA A 52 26.46 -9.07 -10.78
C ALA A 52 27.56 -8.07 -10.30
N GLY A 53 27.42 -6.77 -10.52
CA GLY A 53 28.39 -5.72 -10.21
C GLY A 53 27.89 -4.83 -9.08
N GLN A 54 28.39 -5.12 -7.88
CA GLN A 54 28.50 -4.24 -6.72
C GLN A 54 27.37 -3.20 -6.51
N GLN A 55 26.32 -3.62 -5.81
CA GLN A 55 25.39 -2.72 -5.13
C GLN A 55 26.20 -1.75 -4.25
N ARG A 56 26.04 -0.44 -4.48
CA ARG A 56 26.68 0.59 -3.66
C ARG A 56 25.93 0.70 -2.34
N SER A 57 26.65 0.65 -1.22
CA SER A 57 26.04 0.86 0.10
C SER A 57 25.57 2.31 0.27
N SER A 58 24.61 2.55 1.18
CA SER A 58 24.22 3.91 1.55
C SER A 58 25.42 4.80 1.92
N GLN A 59 26.48 4.24 2.51
CA GLN A 59 27.68 5.00 2.86
C GLN A 59 28.49 5.41 1.62
N GLN A 60 28.67 4.50 0.66
CA GLN A 60 29.39 4.81 -0.58
C GLN A 60 28.66 5.87 -1.41
N ILE A 61 27.32 5.81 -1.45
CA ILE A 61 26.50 6.81 -2.14
C ILE A 61 26.54 8.15 -1.39
N ALA A 62 26.58 8.13 -0.06
CA ALA A 62 26.71 9.32 0.77
C ALA A 62 28.01 10.08 0.48
N ASP A 63 29.11 9.35 0.36
CA ASP A 63 30.43 9.93 0.10
C ASP A 63 30.48 10.61 -1.29
N VAL A 64 29.90 9.96 -2.31
CA VAL A 64 29.86 10.50 -3.68
C VAL A 64 28.94 11.72 -3.81
N LEU A 65 27.78 11.69 -3.15
CA LEU A 65 26.80 12.77 -3.23
C LEU A 65 27.00 13.86 -2.17
N HIS A 66 28.01 13.71 -1.30
CA HIS A 66 28.29 14.58 -0.17
C HIS A 66 27.05 14.83 0.72
N VAL A 67 26.34 13.75 1.05
CA VAL A 67 25.16 13.77 1.94
C VAL A 67 25.33 12.78 3.07
N SER A 68 24.52 12.90 4.13
CA SER A 68 24.51 11.88 5.18
C SER A 68 23.86 10.57 4.71
N ALA A 69 24.40 9.43 5.13
CA ALA A 69 23.78 8.11 4.92
C ALA A 69 22.31 8.08 5.41
N ARG A 70 22.02 8.77 6.51
CA ARG A 70 20.64 8.95 7.03
C ARG A 70 19.71 9.66 6.04
N LYS A 71 20.21 10.56 5.19
CA LYS A 71 19.41 11.20 4.13
C LYS A 71 19.06 10.20 3.04
N ILE A 72 20.01 9.36 2.65
CA ILE A 72 19.79 8.27 1.68
C ILE A 72 18.74 7.32 2.23
N ASP A 73 18.90 6.84 3.47
CA ASP A 73 17.95 5.92 4.09
C ASP A 73 16.53 6.53 4.17
N ARG A 74 16.43 7.84 4.47
CA ARG A 74 15.14 8.54 4.43
C ARG A 74 14.53 8.58 3.04
N VAL A 75 15.31 8.86 1.99
CA VAL A 75 14.81 8.89 0.61
C VAL A 75 14.40 7.49 0.14
N LYS A 76 15.21 6.46 0.42
CA LYS A 76 14.87 5.05 0.14
C LYS A 76 13.57 4.65 0.82
N ARG A 77 13.44 4.96 2.12
CA ARG A 77 12.20 4.73 2.88
C ARG A 77 11.01 5.44 2.25
N ARG A 78 11.11 6.74 1.94
CA ARG A 78 10.00 7.50 1.32
C ARG A 78 9.61 6.96 -0.05
N PHE A 79 10.57 6.51 -0.84
CA PHE A 79 10.27 5.87 -2.13
C PHE A 79 9.46 4.59 -1.95
N VAL A 80 9.88 3.73 -1.03
CA VAL A 80 9.24 2.43 -0.76
C VAL A 80 7.88 2.59 -0.06
N GLU A 81 7.78 3.49 0.92
CA GLU A 81 6.58 3.66 1.74
C GLU A 81 5.56 4.61 1.11
N GLU A 82 5.99 5.68 0.44
CA GLU A 82 5.12 6.80 0.05
C GLU A 82 4.92 6.95 -1.45
N GLY A 83 5.87 6.62 -2.31
CA GLY A 83 5.75 6.95 -3.74
C GLY A 83 6.97 7.57 -4.36
N PHE A 84 7.12 7.38 -5.68
CA PHE A 84 8.11 8.08 -6.50
C PHE A 84 7.96 9.60 -6.42
N ALA A 85 6.74 10.12 -6.60
CA ALA A 85 6.47 11.56 -6.56
C ALA A 85 6.78 12.17 -5.18
N LEU A 86 6.36 11.50 -4.10
CA LEU A 86 6.57 11.94 -2.73
C LEU A 86 8.06 11.86 -2.35
N ALA A 87 8.78 10.81 -2.74
CA ALA A 87 10.22 10.70 -2.54
C ALA A 87 11.01 11.86 -3.19
N LEU A 88 10.55 12.36 -4.33
CA LEU A 88 11.12 13.53 -5.01
C LEU A 88 10.71 14.88 -4.40
N GLY A 89 9.87 14.87 -3.36
CA GLY A 89 9.38 16.09 -2.71
C GLY A 89 8.19 16.75 -3.42
N GLY A 90 7.48 16.04 -4.30
CA GLY A 90 6.21 16.51 -4.88
C GLY A 90 5.04 16.38 -3.90
N GLY A 91 4.10 17.33 -3.92
CA GLY A 91 2.82 17.25 -3.22
C GLY A 91 1.67 16.79 -4.11
N ARG A 92 0.76 16.00 -3.49
CA ARG A 92 -0.53 15.38 -3.90
C ARG A 92 -0.59 14.56 -5.21
N TYR A 93 -1.14 13.35 -5.06
CA TYR A 93 -1.59 12.49 -6.16
C TYR A 93 -2.77 13.16 -6.91
N PRO A 94 -2.88 13.00 -8.24
CA PRO A 94 -3.98 13.58 -9.00
C PRO A 94 -5.33 12.95 -8.64
N GLU A 95 -6.31 13.81 -8.35
CA GLU A 95 -7.72 13.50 -8.16
C GLU A 95 -8.37 13.24 -9.53
N ASN A 96 -8.53 11.97 -9.93
CA ASN A 96 -9.64 11.45 -10.75
C ASN A 96 -9.26 10.11 -11.38
N TYR A 97 -9.91 9.04 -10.92
CA TYR A 97 -9.95 7.77 -11.64
C TYR A 97 -11.38 7.24 -11.61
N GLU A 98 -11.81 6.73 -12.75
CA GLU A 98 -13.06 5.99 -12.85
C GLU A 98 -12.98 4.74 -11.96
N ARG A 99 -14.04 4.48 -11.18
CA ARG A 99 -14.15 3.30 -10.31
C ARG A 99 -14.23 2.06 -11.18
N LEU A 100 -13.14 1.29 -11.24
CA LEU A 100 -13.06 0.02 -11.99
C LEU A 100 -13.39 -1.21 -11.12
N VAL A 101 -13.71 -1.01 -9.84
CA VAL A 101 -14.06 -2.06 -8.89
C VAL A 101 -15.56 -2.01 -8.64
N ASP A 102 -16.27 -3.07 -9.02
CA ASP A 102 -17.67 -3.27 -8.70
C ASP A 102 -17.86 -3.77 -7.26
N GLY A 103 -19.10 -3.73 -6.76
CA GLY A 103 -19.41 -4.20 -5.40
C GLY A 103 -19.19 -5.71 -5.20
N ASP A 104 -19.17 -6.47 -6.29
CA ASP A 104 -19.03 -7.93 -6.25
C ASP A 104 -17.55 -8.32 -6.03
N LEU A 105 -16.60 -7.55 -6.57
CA LEU A 105 -15.17 -7.71 -6.32
C LEU A 105 -14.78 -7.34 -4.89
N GLU A 106 -15.33 -6.24 -4.36
CA GLU A 106 -15.15 -5.86 -2.95
C GLU A 106 -15.67 -6.97 -2.01
N ALA A 107 -16.87 -7.48 -2.26
CA ALA A 107 -17.45 -8.59 -1.50
C ALA A 107 -16.59 -9.86 -1.60
N HIS A 108 -16.10 -10.19 -2.79
CA HIS A 108 -15.28 -11.39 -2.99
C HIS A 108 -13.92 -11.32 -2.29
N LEU A 109 -13.24 -10.16 -2.30
CA LEU A 109 -11.96 -10.00 -1.60
C LEU A 109 -12.13 -9.99 -0.07
N VAL A 110 -13.23 -9.42 0.43
CA VAL A 110 -13.59 -9.48 1.85
C VAL A 110 -13.91 -10.92 2.26
N ALA A 111 -14.77 -11.59 1.50
CA ALA A 111 -15.12 -13.00 1.68
C ALA A 111 -13.88 -13.91 1.69
N LEU A 112 -12.97 -13.67 0.75
CA LEU A 112 -11.70 -14.38 0.66
C LEU A 112 -10.83 -14.10 1.88
N SER A 113 -10.73 -12.85 2.35
CA SER A 113 -9.95 -12.49 3.55
C SER A 113 -10.47 -13.13 4.84
N CYS A 114 -11.76 -13.47 4.88
CA CYS A 114 -12.43 -14.13 6.00
C CYS A 114 -12.43 -15.66 5.90
N SER A 115 -11.96 -16.23 4.79
CA SER A 115 -11.91 -17.68 4.57
C SER A 115 -10.66 -18.35 5.18
N GLU A 116 -10.56 -19.68 5.12
CA GLU A 116 -9.32 -20.36 5.52
C GLU A 116 -8.15 -19.90 4.63
N PRO A 117 -7.05 -19.43 5.25
CA PRO A 117 -5.86 -19.04 4.49
C PRO A 117 -5.23 -20.25 3.80
N PRO A 118 -4.52 -20.05 2.67
CA PRO A 118 -3.84 -21.13 1.97
C PRO A 118 -2.93 -21.94 2.90
N SER A 119 -2.87 -23.26 2.66
CA SER A 119 -2.16 -24.22 3.50
C SER A 119 -0.75 -23.73 3.87
N GLY A 120 -0.41 -23.81 5.16
CA GLY A 120 0.86 -23.31 5.71
C GLY A 120 0.85 -21.83 6.09
N ARG A 121 -0.30 -21.15 6.08
CA ARG A 121 -0.45 -19.75 6.52
C ARG A 121 -1.47 -19.64 7.65
N ALA A 122 -1.19 -18.78 8.63
CA ALA A 122 -2.07 -18.58 9.79
C ALA A 122 -3.22 -17.58 9.54
N ARG A 123 -3.12 -16.73 8.51
CA ARG A 123 -4.14 -15.72 8.15
C ARG A 123 -3.97 -15.21 6.72
N TRP A 124 -5.04 -14.64 6.17
CA TRP A 124 -4.97 -13.84 4.95
C TRP A 124 -4.17 -12.57 5.21
N THR A 125 -3.00 -12.50 4.60
CA THR A 125 -2.19 -11.28 4.53
C THR A 125 -2.51 -10.53 3.24
N LEU A 126 -2.26 -9.22 3.21
CA LEU A 126 -2.32 -8.42 1.97
C LEU A 126 -1.64 -9.10 0.78
N LYS A 127 -0.51 -9.76 1.02
CA LYS A 127 0.21 -10.63 0.08
C LYS A 127 -0.72 -11.64 -0.61
N LEU A 128 -1.48 -12.40 0.18
CA LEU A 128 -2.33 -13.51 -0.29
C LEU A 128 -3.58 -12.98 -1.00
N LEU A 129 -4.12 -11.85 -0.54
CA LEU A 129 -5.25 -11.18 -1.19
C LEU A 129 -4.87 -10.60 -2.55
N ALA A 130 -3.70 -9.94 -2.63
CA ALA A 130 -3.17 -9.44 -3.89
C ALA A 130 -2.86 -10.59 -4.87
N ASP A 131 -2.21 -11.66 -4.41
CA ASP A 131 -1.92 -12.85 -5.22
C ASP A 131 -3.20 -13.48 -5.75
N LYS A 132 -4.24 -13.63 -4.91
CA LYS A 132 -5.53 -14.17 -5.35
C LYS A 132 -6.32 -13.23 -6.26
N ALA A 133 -6.27 -11.92 -6.04
CA ALA A 133 -6.87 -10.95 -6.95
C ALA A 133 -6.25 -11.02 -8.36
N VAL A 134 -4.95 -11.35 -8.43
CA VAL A 134 -4.24 -11.59 -9.69
C VAL A 134 -4.57 -12.96 -10.28
N GLU A 135 -4.61 -14.01 -9.45
CA GLU A 135 -4.95 -15.40 -9.85
C GLU A 135 -6.36 -15.51 -10.41
N LEU A 136 -7.33 -14.81 -9.80
CA LEU A 136 -8.73 -14.77 -10.24
C LEU A 136 -8.94 -13.95 -11.53
N ASN A 137 -7.84 -13.55 -12.18
CA ASN A 137 -7.83 -12.96 -13.50
C ASN A 137 -8.60 -11.62 -13.61
N TYR A 138 -8.67 -10.83 -12.53
CA TYR A 138 -9.24 -9.46 -12.53
C TYR A 138 -8.29 -8.42 -13.20
N VAL A 139 -7.59 -8.85 -14.27
CA VAL A 139 -6.44 -8.25 -14.94
C VAL A 139 -6.76 -6.97 -15.73
N ALA A 140 -8.04 -6.62 -15.90
CA ALA A 140 -8.41 -5.45 -16.70
C ALA A 140 -8.14 -4.11 -15.99
N ALA A 141 -8.08 -4.08 -14.66
CA ALA A 141 -7.85 -2.86 -13.92
C ALA A 141 -6.39 -2.39 -14.04
N LYS A 142 -6.18 -1.26 -14.74
CA LYS A 142 -4.87 -0.61 -14.86
C LYS A 142 -4.31 -0.17 -13.49
N ARG A 143 -5.17 0.07 -12.50
CA ARG A 143 -4.83 0.48 -11.13
C ARG A 143 -5.97 0.12 -10.17
N ILE A 144 -5.64 -0.29 -8.95
CA ILE A 144 -6.56 -0.73 -7.89
C ILE A 144 -6.40 0.22 -6.71
N THR A 145 -7.46 0.93 -6.32
CA THR A 145 -7.43 1.77 -5.12
C THR A 145 -7.75 0.92 -3.90
N LEU A 146 -6.77 0.73 -3.03
CA LEU A 146 -6.89 -0.03 -1.79
C LEU A 146 -7.12 0.94 -0.62
N VAL A 147 -8.33 0.94 -0.07
CA VAL A 147 -8.68 1.72 1.11
C VAL A 147 -8.33 0.91 2.36
N MET A 148 -7.53 1.49 3.26
CA MET A 148 -7.05 0.82 4.47
C MET A 148 -7.19 1.70 5.70
N ASP A 149 -7.23 1.08 6.87
CA ASP A 149 -7.05 1.79 8.13
C ASP A 149 -5.61 2.33 8.27
N ASN A 150 -5.46 3.42 9.02
CA ASN A 150 -4.18 4.12 9.20
C ASN A 150 -3.37 3.49 10.35
N GLN A 151 -3.08 2.20 10.23
CA GLN A 151 -2.26 1.46 11.19
C GLN A 151 -0.82 1.34 10.70
N ASN A 152 0.13 1.42 11.63
CA ASN A 152 1.57 1.41 11.33
C ASN A 152 2.07 0.13 10.61
N THR A 153 1.28 -0.94 10.61
CA THR A 153 1.58 -2.22 9.93
C THR A 153 1.13 -2.26 8.47
N ASN A 154 0.24 -1.36 8.06
CA ASN A 154 -0.36 -1.33 6.73
C ASN A 154 0.37 -0.30 5.87
N THR A 155 1.62 -0.60 5.52
CA THR A 155 2.40 0.26 4.61
C THR A 155 2.69 -0.49 3.32
N ALA A 156 2.85 0.26 2.23
CA ALA A 156 3.32 -0.27 0.95
C ALA A 156 4.64 -1.07 1.08
N ALA A 157 5.49 -0.73 2.05
CA ALA A 157 6.73 -1.44 2.33
C ALA A 157 6.52 -2.92 2.72
N SER A 158 5.35 -3.27 3.27
CA SER A 158 5.01 -4.67 3.59
C SER A 158 5.06 -5.60 2.36
N LEU A 159 4.91 -5.05 1.14
CA LEU A 159 5.11 -5.82 -0.10
C LEU A 159 6.57 -6.26 -0.27
N TYR A 160 7.54 -5.42 0.10
CA TYR A 160 8.97 -5.73 -0.01
C TYR A 160 9.45 -6.68 1.10
N GLU A 161 8.71 -6.80 2.20
CA GLU A 161 8.95 -7.84 3.20
C GLU A 161 8.46 -9.22 2.73
N ALA A 162 7.49 -9.25 1.81
CA ALA A 162 6.78 -10.45 1.42
C ALA A 162 7.16 -11.00 0.04
N PHE A 163 7.70 -10.17 -0.86
CA PHE A 163 8.00 -10.52 -2.24
C PHE A 163 9.38 -10.04 -2.65
N GLU A 164 9.94 -10.68 -3.69
CA GLU A 164 11.15 -10.19 -4.34
C GLU A 164 10.95 -8.74 -4.83
N PRO A 165 11.97 -7.86 -4.76
CA PRO A 165 11.81 -6.42 -4.99
C PRO A 165 11.10 -6.07 -6.31
N ARG A 166 11.37 -6.82 -7.37
CA ARG A 166 10.73 -6.63 -8.68
C ARG A 166 9.23 -6.96 -8.66
N GLN A 167 8.84 -8.02 -7.96
CA GLN A 167 7.43 -8.41 -7.81
C GLN A 167 6.70 -7.46 -6.87
N ALA A 168 7.34 -7.07 -5.76
CA ALA A 168 6.81 -6.08 -4.83
C ALA A 168 6.52 -4.75 -5.54
N LYS A 169 7.47 -4.26 -6.35
CA LYS A 169 7.29 -3.04 -7.16
C LYS A 169 6.17 -3.17 -8.19
N ALA A 170 6.09 -4.31 -8.88
CA ALA A 170 5.03 -4.55 -9.88
C ALA A 170 3.63 -4.55 -9.25
N LEU A 171 3.48 -5.11 -8.04
CA LEU A 171 2.23 -5.03 -7.28
C LEU A 171 1.96 -3.59 -6.83
N TRP A 172 2.96 -2.93 -6.25
CA TRP A 172 2.84 -1.55 -5.79
C TRP A 172 2.43 -0.58 -6.90
N ASP A 173 2.98 -0.72 -8.10
CA ASP A 173 2.62 0.09 -9.27
C ASP A 173 1.16 -0.08 -9.70
N ARG A 174 0.52 -1.18 -9.29
CA ARG A 174 -0.90 -1.45 -9.54
C ARG A 174 -1.80 -0.96 -8.42
N PHE A 175 -1.30 -0.69 -7.22
CA PHE A 175 -2.12 -0.27 -6.08
C PHE A 175 -1.95 1.22 -5.76
N GLU A 176 -3.08 1.92 -5.64
CA GLU A 176 -3.14 3.21 -4.96
C GLU A 176 -3.59 2.99 -3.52
N PHE A 177 -2.72 3.29 -2.56
CA PHE A 177 -3.05 3.14 -1.14
C PHE A 177 -3.73 4.40 -0.61
N VAL A 178 -4.98 4.27 -0.17
CA VAL A 178 -5.75 5.34 0.47
C VAL A 178 -5.96 4.96 1.93
N TYR A 179 -5.33 5.71 2.83
CA TYR A 179 -5.49 5.47 4.27
C TYR A 179 -6.62 6.32 4.81
N THR A 180 -7.44 5.75 5.70
CA THR A 180 -8.40 6.53 6.47
C THR A 180 -7.66 7.58 7.33
N PRO A 181 -8.33 8.67 7.75
CA PRO A 181 -7.73 9.60 8.69
C PRO A 181 -7.29 8.90 9.99
N LYS A 182 -6.30 9.47 10.69
CA LYS A 182 -5.99 9.03 12.05
C LYS A 182 -7.26 9.13 12.91
N HIS A 183 -7.57 8.07 13.66
CA HIS A 183 -8.83 7.90 14.42
C HIS A 183 -10.10 7.87 13.56
N GLY A 184 -9.98 7.69 12.24
CA GLY A 184 -11.08 7.58 11.28
C GLY A 184 -11.38 6.13 10.87
N SER A 185 -11.07 5.15 11.72
CA SER A 185 -11.23 3.73 11.42
C SER A 185 -12.70 3.34 11.17
N TRP A 186 -13.64 4.10 11.73
CA TRP A 186 -15.08 4.01 11.43
C TRP A 186 -15.47 4.31 9.98
N LEU A 187 -14.54 4.81 9.13
CA LEU A 187 -14.71 4.94 7.68
C LEU A 187 -14.19 3.72 6.90
N ASN A 188 -13.54 2.77 7.56
CA ASN A 188 -12.98 1.59 6.93
C ASN A 188 -14.08 0.56 6.64
N MET A 189 -14.24 0.17 5.38
CA MET A 189 -15.30 -0.74 4.94
C MET A 189 -15.22 -2.10 5.65
N ALA A 190 -14.00 -2.63 5.82
CA ALA A 190 -13.79 -3.90 6.50
C ALA A 190 -14.21 -3.84 7.99
N GLU A 191 -13.92 -2.74 8.70
CA GLU A 191 -14.35 -2.57 10.09
C GLU A 191 -15.85 -2.42 10.23
N ILE A 192 -16.50 -1.74 9.29
CA ILE A 192 -17.96 -1.63 9.26
C ILE A 192 -18.57 -3.03 9.11
N GLU A 193 -18.07 -3.82 8.17
CA GLU A 193 -18.55 -5.19 7.93
C GLU A 193 -18.30 -6.11 9.13
N LEU A 194 -17.13 -6.01 9.76
CA LEU A 194 -16.82 -6.75 10.99
C LEU A 194 -17.78 -6.36 12.13
N ASN A 195 -18.15 -5.09 12.27
CA ASN A 195 -19.14 -4.67 13.26
C ASN A 195 -20.53 -5.25 12.97
N VAL A 196 -20.93 -5.34 11.71
CA VAL A 196 -22.19 -6.01 11.31
C VAL A 196 -22.15 -7.49 11.65
N MET A 197 -21.06 -8.19 11.31
CA MET A 197 -20.84 -9.59 11.69
C MET A 197 -20.91 -9.78 13.20
N ILE A 198 -20.25 -8.91 13.96
CA ILE A 198 -20.25 -9.00 15.43
C ILE A 198 -21.68 -8.88 15.95
N GLY A 199 -22.44 -7.88 15.50
CA GLY A 199 -23.82 -7.68 15.96
C GLY A 199 -24.81 -8.75 15.49
N GLN A 200 -24.61 -9.33 14.31
CA GLN A 200 -25.55 -10.31 13.73
C GLN A 200 -25.22 -11.77 14.07
N CYS A 201 -23.93 -12.09 14.21
CA CYS A 201 -23.44 -13.45 14.34
C CYS A 201 -22.75 -13.72 15.69
N LEU A 202 -21.98 -12.75 16.19
CA LEU A 202 -21.09 -12.95 17.35
C LEU A 202 -21.54 -12.21 18.62
N ASP A 203 -22.79 -11.75 18.69
CA ASP A 203 -23.38 -11.10 19.87
C ASP A 203 -23.70 -12.10 21.01
N ARG A 204 -23.00 -13.23 21.04
CA ARG A 204 -23.14 -14.28 22.03
C ARG A 204 -21.79 -14.92 22.33
N ARG A 205 -21.66 -15.47 23.54
CA ARG A 205 -20.46 -16.22 23.92
C ARG A 205 -20.38 -17.53 23.13
N LEU A 206 -19.24 -17.74 22.49
CA LEU A 206 -18.86 -18.99 21.85
C LEU A 206 -17.60 -19.51 22.56
N ASP A 207 -17.65 -20.77 22.98
CA ASP A 207 -16.69 -21.43 23.87
C ASP A 207 -15.47 -22.01 23.14
N CYS A 208 -15.51 -22.12 21.81
CA CYS A 208 -14.37 -22.56 21.02
C CYS A 208 -14.31 -21.90 19.64
N ILE A 209 -13.09 -21.84 19.08
CA ILE A 209 -12.82 -21.24 17.77
C ILE A 209 -13.56 -21.97 16.64
N ASP A 210 -13.73 -23.29 16.72
CA ASP A 210 -14.45 -24.06 15.69
C ASP A 210 -15.95 -23.70 15.61
N LYS A 211 -16.55 -23.28 16.72
CA LYS A 211 -17.91 -22.75 16.72
C LYS A 211 -17.93 -21.36 16.10
N VAL A 212 -16.98 -20.49 16.46
CA VAL A 212 -16.85 -19.16 15.83
C VAL A 212 -16.72 -19.29 14.31
N SER A 213 -15.79 -20.12 13.81
CA SER A 213 -15.58 -20.30 12.37
C SER A 213 -16.82 -20.80 11.64
N ARG A 214 -17.54 -21.78 12.20
CA ARG A 214 -18.77 -22.31 11.58
C ARG A 214 -19.90 -21.28 11.53
N GLU A 215 -20.10 -20.53 12.61
CA GLU A 215 -21.13 -19.50 12.68
C GLU A 215 -20.84 -18.36 11.71
N VAL A 216 -19.58 -17.89 11.67
CA VAL A 216 -19.14 -16.86 10.71
C VAL A 216 -19.33 -17.33 9.27
N ALA A 217 -18.97 -18.57 8.95
CA ALA A 217 -19.16 -19.12 7.61
C ALA A 217 -20.64 -19.21 7.21
N ALA A 218 -21.51 -19.64 8.12
CA ALA A 218 -22.94 -19.69 7.88
C ALA A 218 -23.55 -18.29 7.67
N TRP A 219 -23.15 -17.32 8.50
CA TRP A 219 -23.55 -15.92 8.37
C TRP A 219 -23.09 -15.31 7.04
N GLN A 220 -21.83 -15.55 6.65
CA GLN A 220 -21.28 -15.06 5.39
C GLN A 220 -22.07 -15.62 4.20
N HIS A 221 -22.30 -16.93 4.16
CA HIS A 221 -23.09 -17.56 3.11
C HIS A 221 -24.51 -16.98 3.01
N GLN A 222 -25.16 -16.70 4.14
CA GLN A 222 -26.47 -16.05 4.14
C GLN A 222 -26.41 -14.62 3.58
N ARG A 223 -25.41 -13.81 3.97
CA ARG A 223 -25.24 -12.44 3.45
C ARG A 223 -24.96 -12.40 1.96
N ASP A 224 -24.11 -13.31 1.48
CA ASP A 224 -23.77 -13.43 0.06
C ASP A 224 -25.01 -13.75 -0.76
N GLN A 225 -25.87 -14.67 -0.28
CA GLN A 225 -27.15 -14.98 -0.93
C GLN A 225 -28.13 -13.80 -0.98
N LEU A 226 -28.09 -12.93 0.02
CA LEU A 226 -28.91 -11.71 0.06
C LEU A 226 -28.36 -10.60 -0.84
N ASN A 227 -27.16 -10.77 -1.42
CA ASN A 227 -26.40 -9.71 -2.07
C ASN A 227 -26.36 -8.44 -1.20
N ALA A 228 -26.15 -8.62 0.11
CA ALA A 228 -26.21 -7.53 1.08
C ALA A 228 -25.12 -6.50 0.76
N LYS A 229 -25.52 -5.29 0.40
CA LYS A 229 -24.61 -4.18 0.10
C LYS A 229 -24.51 -3.24 1.29
N VAL A 230 -23.35 -2.60 1.45
CA VAL A 230 -23.18 -1.50 2.39
C VAL A 230 -23.99 -0.30 1.87
N ASP A 231 -25.00 0.11 2.64
CA ASP A 231 -25.72 1.35 2.39
C ASP A 231 -24.91 2.53 2.96
N TRP A 232 -24.12 3.16 2.10
CA TRP A 232 -23.19 4.20 2.51
C TRP A 232 -23.88 5.56 2.63
N GLN A 233 -24.21 5.95 3.85
CA GLN A 233 -24.93 7.21 4.15
C GLN A 233 -24.00 8.41 4.42
N PHE A 234 -22.70 8.20 4.63
CA PHE A 234 -21.76 9.28 4.97
C PHE A 234 -21.22 9.98 3.72
N THR A 235 -21.67 11.20 3.45
CA THR A 235 -21.37 11.90 2.20
C THR A 235 -20.08 12.72 2.23
N CYS A 236 -19.61 13.17 1.06
CA CYS A 236 -18.53 14.16 0.99
C CYS A 236 -18.90 15.49 1.67
N ALA A 237 -20.18 15.86 1.72
CA ALA A 237 -20.62 17.06 2.44
C ALA A 237 -20.44 16.88 3.96
N ASP A 238 -20.81 15.72 4.49
CA ASP A 238 -20.60 15.38 5.90
C ASP A 238 -19.10 15.34 6.24
N ALA A 239 -18.28 14.78 5.35
CA ALA A 239 -16.83 14.75 5.50
C ALA A 239 -16.22 16.16 5.59
N ARG A 240 -16.69 17.13 4.79
CA ARG A 240 -16.20 18.52 4.84
C ARG A 240 -16.46 19.19 6.19
N ILE A 241 -17.57 18.84 6.85
CA ILE A 241 -17.93 19.36 8.17
C ILE A 241 -17.14 18.59 9.25
N LYS A 242 -17.27 17.27 9.27
CA LYS A 242 -16.75 16.40 10.34
C LYS A 242 -15.22 16.30 10.33
N LEU A 243 -14.60 16.38 9.15
CA LEU A 243 -13.15 16.30 8.96
C LEU A 243 -12.53 17.64 8.57
N LYS A 244 -13.17 18.77 8.89
CA LYS A 244 -12.72 20.13 8.54
C LYS A 244 -11.22 20.37 8.79
N ARG A 245 -10.69 19.83 9.89
CA ARG A 245 -9.27 19.95 10.30
C ARG A 245 -8.27 19.31 9.33
N LEU A 246 -8.72 18.39 8.46
CA LEU A 246 -7.89 17.71 7.47
C LEU A 246 -7.81 18.46 6.13
N TYR A 247 -8.67 19.45 5.93
CA TYR A 247 -8.66 20.26 4.72
C TYR A 247 -7.61 21.38 4.84
N PRO A 248 -6.87 21.70 3.76
CA PRO A 248 -5.95 22.83 3.77
C PRO A 248 -6.69 24.13 4.08
N THR A 249 -6.22 24.87 5.08
CA THR A 249 -6.58 26.27 5.25
C THR A 249 -5.66 27.10 4.36
N PHE A 250 -6.23 27.73 3.33
CA PHE A 250 -5.53 28.76 2.60
C PHE A 250 -5.61 30.04 3.44
N ASP A 251 -4.50 30.41 4.09
CA ASP A 251 -4.37 31.73 4.69
C ASP A 251 -4.49 32.77 3.56
N ARG A 252 -5.35 33.77 3.76
CA ARG A 252 -5.53 34.90 2.85
C ARG A 252 -4.43 35.94 3.06
#